data_AF-A0A7J8T3A7-F1
#
_entry.id   AF-A0A7J8T3A7-F1
#
_cell.length_a   1.000
_cell.length_b   1.000
_cell.length_c   1.000
_cell.angle_alpha   90.00
_cell.angle_beta   90.00
_cell.angle_gamma   90.00
#
_symmetry.space_group_name_H-M   'P 1'
#
loop_
_entity.id
_entity.type
_entity.pdbx_description
1 polymer ?
#
loop_
_entity_poly.entity_id
_entity_poly.type
_entity_poly.pdbx_seq_one_letter_code
_entity_poly.pdbx_strand_id
1 'polypeptide(L)'
;MGKNGYLPLFETRPARGLVFFRSYAASIFIGICFICFHRVSYFPVTERWVWVGMFVVELWFSFYFFITVIVKWNPVFRSTFKDRLSSRYEEEELPGVDIFVCTADPRLEPPTMVVSTVLSVMAYDYPPHKLSVYLSDDGCSDLTFYALLEASGFAQLWLPFCRKLKLEPTSPEAYFQTTPEPVDDAFMANEWLIIK
;
A
#
# COMPACT_ATOMS: atom_id res chain seq x y z
N MET A 1 -9.76 -7.17 -36.68
CA MET A 1 -8.74 -7.65 -35.72
C MET A 1 -7.53 -6.71 -35.76
N GLY A 2 -7.69 -5.45 -35.31
CA GLY A 2 -6.64 -4.43 -35.50
C GLY A 2 -6.92 -3.16 -34.70
N LYS A 3 -5.85 -2.60 -34.11
CA LYS A 3 -5.71 -1.33 -33.36
C LYS A 3 -5.61 -1.34 -31.82
N ASN A 4 -5.77 -2.46 -31.11
CA ASN A 4 -5.62 -2.46 -29.63
C ASN A 4 -4.17 -2.62 -29.11
N GLY A 5 -3.21 -2.96 -29.97
CA GLY A 5 -1.82 -3.21 -29.58
C GLY A 5 -1.04 -2.01 -29.04
N TYR A 6 -1.56 -0.78 -29.15
CA TYR A 6 -0.82 0.46 -28.84
C TYR A 6 -1.41 1.32 -27.73
N LEU A 7 -2.47 0.88 -27.05
CA LEU A 7 -3.01 1.66 -25.91
C LEU A 7 -2.01 1.67 -24.74
N PRO A 8 -1.91 2.79 -23.99
CA PRO A 8 -1.03 2.83 -22.83
C PRO A 8 -1.53 1.88 -21.73
N LEU A 9 -0.60 1.14 -21.12
CA LEU A 9 -0.87 0.26 -19.96
C LEU A 9 -1.07 1.06 -18.68
N PHE A 10 -0.52 2.28 -18.64
CA PHE A 10 -0.58 3.20 -17.52
C PHE A 10 -0.97 4.58 -18.01
N GLU A 11 -1.85 5.24 -17.30
CA GLU A 11 -2.16 6.65 -17.53
C GLU A 11 -1.73 7.48 -16.34
N THR A 12 -1.05 8.59 -16.63
CA THR A 12 -0.55 9.53 -15.64
C THR A 12 -1.34 10.82 -15.75
N ARG A 13 -2.13 11.15 -14.74
CA ARG A 13 -2.99 12.35 -14.72
C ARG A 13 -2.48 13.33 -13.66
N PRO A 14 -2.38 14.63 -13.98
CA PRO A 14 -2.11 15.64 -12.96
C PRO A 14 -3.28 15.70 -11.98
N ALA A 15 -2.99 16.01 -10.72
CA ALA A 15 -4.04 16.24 -9.74
C ALA A 15 -4.98 17.37 -10.17
N ARG A 16 -6.27 17.23 -9.84
CA ARG A 16 -7.25 18.32 -9.99
C ARG A 16 -7.08 19.32 -8.85
N GLY A 17 -7.36 20.59 -9.10
CA GLY A 17 -7.32 21.64 -8.07
C GLY A 17 -5.93 22.20 -7.73
N LEU A 18 -4.91 21.94 -8.57
CA LEU A 18 -3.55 22.48 -8.39
C LEU A 18 -3.50 24.00 -8.25
N VAL A 19 -4.39 24.72 -8.95
CA VAL A 19 -4.46 26.18 -8.88
C VAL A 19 -4.84 26.64 -7.47
N PHE A 20 -5.82 26.00 -6.83
CA PHE A 20 -6.23 26.31 -5.46
C PHE A 20 -5.12 26.02 -4.45
N PHE A 21 -4.42 24.90 -4.61
CA PHE A 21 -3.27 24.56 -3.77
C PHE A 21 -2.15 25.58 -3.93
N ARG A 22 -1.80 25.96 -5.16
CA ARG A 22 -0.74 26.94 -5.44
C ARG A 22 -1.09 28.34 -4.93
N SER A 23 -2.35 28.77 -5.06
CA SER A 23 -2.79 30.04 -4.52
C SER A 23 -2.76 30.06 -2.99
N TYR A 24 -3.15 28.96 -2.35
CA TYR A 24 -3.04 28.80 -0.89
C TYR A 24 -1.58 28.79 -0.44
N ALA A 25 -0.70 28.06 -1.13
CA ALA A 25 0.72 28.04 -0.80
C ALA A 25 1.35 29.43 -0.96
N ALA A 26 0.99 30.17 -2.00
CA ALA A 26 1.46 31.53 -2.23
C ALA A 26 0.98 32.50 -1.14
N SER A 27 -0.27 32.41 -0.68
CA SER A 27 -0.78 33.28 0.39
C SER A 27 -0.05 33.03 1.72
N ILE A 28 0.23 31.78 2.06
CA ILE A 28 1.01 31.43 3.26
C ILE A 28 2.46 31.90 3.13
N PHE A 29 3.08 31.74 1.95
CA PHE A 29 4.43 32.25 1.70
C PHE A 29 4.53 33.77 1.90
N ILE A 30 3.55 34.52 1.37
CA ILE A 30 3.46 35.97 1.60
C ILE A 30 3.33 36.28 3.09
N GLY A 31 2.51 35.52 3.83
CA GLY A 31 2.39 35.66 5.28
C GLY A 31 3.72 35.43 6.03
N ILE A 32 4.48 34.41 5.63
CA ILE A 32 5.82 34.14 6.17
C ILE A 32 6.75 35.32 5.91
N CYS A 33 6.76 35.88 4.69
CA CYS A 33 7.57 37.05 4.36
C CYS A 33 7.23 38.26 5.26
N PHE A 34 5.95 38.51 5.53
CA PHE A 34 5.52 39.58 6.44
C PHE A 34 5.98 39.32 7.89
N ILE A 35 5.89 38.08 8.37
CA ILE A 35 6.38 37.70 9.70
C ILE A 35 7.89 37.94 9.80
N CYS A 36 8.66 37.47 8.82
CA CYS A 36 10.11 37.69 8.77
C CYS A 36 10.45 39.18 8.72
N PHE A 37 9.73 39.96 7.90
CA PHE A 37 9.94 41.40 7.80
C PHE A 37 9.62 42.13 9.12
N HIS A 38 8.50 41.79 9.76
CA HIS A 38 8.12 42.34 11.05
C HIS A 38 9.16 42.00 12.13
N ARG A 39 9.62 40.74 12.14
CA ARG A 39 10.66 40.29 13.07
C ARG A 39 11.97 41.08 12.87
N VAL A 40 12.45 41.21 11.64
CA VAL A 40 13.69 41.97 11.37
C VAL A 40 13.53 43.47 11.70
N SER A 41 12.36 44.05 11.42
CA SER A 41 12.11 45.49 11.62
C SER A 41 11.90 45.88 13.09
N TYR A 42 11.26 45.01 13.88
CA TYR A 42 10.94 45.25 15.29
C TYR A 42 11.78 44.35 16.20
N PHE A 43 13.08 44.62 16.22
CA PHE A 43 14.01 43.92 17.09
C PHE A 43 13.98 44.50 18.51
N PRO A 44 13.61 43.71 19.54
CA PRO A 44 13.45 44.24 20.89
C PRO A 44 14.81 44.48 21.56
N VAL A 45 14.87 45.55 22.36
CA VAL A 45 16.06 45.92 23.13
C VAL A 45 16.16 45.08 24.42
N THR A 46 15.02 44.69 25.00
CA THR A 46 14.90 43.81 26.17
C THR A 46 14.53 42.37 25.74
N GLU A 47 14.95 41.35 26.50
CA GLU A 47 14.64 39.93 26.24
C GLU A 47 15.10 39.38 24.87
N ARG A 48 16.20 39.94 24.33
CA ARG A 48 16.78 39.61 23.03
C ARG A 48 16.92 38.11 22.73
N TRP A 49 17.35 37.32 23.70
CA TRP A 49 17.60 35.88 23.51
C TRP A 49 16.32 35.07 23.32
N VAL A 50 15.25 35.41 24.06
CA VAL A 50 13.93 34.78 23.90
C VAL A 50 13.38 35.10 22.52
N TRP A 51 13.53 36.36 22.10
CA TRP A 51 13.12 36.80 20.77
C TRP A 51 13.87 36.07 19.65
N VAL A 52 15.19 35.93 19.77
CA VAL A 52 16.01 35.19 18.79
C VAL A 52 15.61 33.71 18.75
N GLY A 53 15.38 33.09 19.91
CA GLY A 53 14.91 31.71 19.98
C GLY A 53 13.59 31.51 19.26
N MET A 54 12.60 32.38 19.52
CA MET A 54 11.31 32.37 18.82
C MET A 54 11.48 32.56 17.31
N PHE A 55 12.34 33.47 16.88
CA PHE A 55 12.60 33.71 15.46
C PHE A 55 13.25 32.50 14.77
N VAL A 56 14.18 31.81 15.43
CA VAL A 56 14.79 30.58 14.90
C VAL A 56 13.75 29.48 14.73
N VAL A 57 12.83 29.32 15.69
CA VAL A 57 11.73 28.34 15.59
C VAL A 57 10.78 28.69 14.43
N GLU A 58 10.44 29.98 14.25
CA GLU A 58 9.62 30.43 13.11
C GLU A 58 10.31 30.19 11.76
N LEU A 59 11.63 30.42 11.66
CA LEU A 59 12.41 30.10 10.47
C LEU A 59 12.42 28.59 10.18
N TRP A 60 12.53 27.76 11.22
CA TRP A 60 12.46 26.31 11.09
C TRP A 60 11.11 25.85 10.53
N PHE A 61 10.00 26.34 11.08
CA PHE A 61 8.66 26.05 10.56
C PHE A 61 8.45 26.57 9.14
N SER A 62 9.00 27.74 8.82
CA SER A 62 8.95 28.31 7.47
C SER A 62 9.71 27.46 6.46
N PHE A 63 10.89 26.97 6.84
CA PHE A 63 11.67 26.03 6.05
C PHE A 63 10.93 24.71 5.85
N TYR A 64 10.36 24.14 6.90
CA TYR A 64 9.53 22.94 6.81
C TYR A 64 8.33 23.12 5.86
N PHE A 65 7.64 24.26 5.94
CA PHE A 65 6.56 24.61 5.02
C PHE A 65 7.05 24.66 3.56
N PHE A 66 8.18 25.32 3.32
CA PHE A 66 8.76 25.43 1.99
C PHE A 66 9.08 24.05 1.38
N ILE A 67 9.73 23.16 2.14
CA ILE A 67 9.99 21.78 1.71
C ILE A 67 8.67 21.04 1.42
N THR A 68 7.65 21.21 2.26
CA THR A 68 6.34 20.59 2.06
C THR A 68 5.68 21.06 0.76
N VAL A 69 5.75 22.35 0.44
CA VAL A 69 5.21 22.92 -0.80
C VAL A 69 5.96 22.38 -2.03
N ILE A 70 7.29 22.27 -1.96
CA ILE A 70 8.10 21.70 -3.05
C ILE A 70 7.67 20.25 -3.33
N VAL A 71 7.63 19.40 -2.31
CA VAL A 71 7.26 17.97 -2.46
C VAL A 71 5.85 17.81 -3.02
N LYS A 72 4.94 18.73 -2.68
CA LYS A 72 3.53 18.73 -3.11
C LYS A 72 3.24 19.64 -4.30
N TRP A 73 4.25 20.16 -5.01
CA TRP A 73 4.04 21.17 -6.06
C TRP A 73 3.32 20.62 -7.30
N ASN A 74 3.55 19.35 -7.62
CA ASN A 74 2.99 18.67 -8.78
C ASN A 74 2.62 17.21 -8.47
N PRO A 75 1.58 16.97 -7.63
CA PRO A 75 1.07 15.63 -7.41
C PRO A 75 0.48 15.04 -8.69
N VAL A 76 0.73 13.75 -8.85
CA VAL A 76 0.40 12.98 -10.03
C VAL A 76 -0.30 11.69 -9.62
N PHE A 77 -1.43 11.39 -10.26
CA PHE A 77 -2.15 10.14 -10.10
C PHE A 77 -1.80 9.19 -11.25
N ARG A 78 -1.55 7.92 -10.92
CA ARG A 78 -1.28 6.87 -11.89
C ARG A 78 -2.41 5.85 -11.85
N SER A 79 -2.99 5.56 -13.01
CA SER A 79 -4.02 4.53 -13.19
C SER A 79 -3.44 3.39 -14.03
N THR A 80 -3.74 2.15 -13.64
CA THR A 80 -3.28 0.93 -14.32
C THR A 80 -4.45 0.28 -15.07
N PHE A 81 -4.19 -0.29 -16.25
CA PHE A 81 -5.22 -0.99 -17.05
C PHE A 81 -4.87 -2.46 -17.21
N LYS A 82 -5.38 -3.30 -16.29
CA LYS A 82 -5.12 -4.75 -16.27
C LYS A 82 -5.63 -5.45 -17.53
N ASP A 83 -6.80 -5.08 -18.04
CA ASP A 83 -7.39 -5.69 -19.25
C ASP A 83 -6.53 -5.48 -20.50
N ARG A 84 -5.81 -4.35 -20.56
CA ARG A 84 -4.90 -4.05 -21.67
C ARG A 84 -3.60 -4.83 -21.55
N LEU A 85 -3.19 -5.15 -20.32
CA LEU A 85 -2.02 -5.98 -20.04
C LEU A 85 -2.30 -7.41 -20.47
N SER A 86 -3.40 -8.01 -20.01
CA SER A 86 -3.79 -9.39 -20.36
C SER A 86 -4.15 -9.56 -21.84
N SER A 87 -4.65 -8.52 -22.51
CA SER A 87 -4.87 -8.56 -23.96
C SER A 87 -3.58 -8.44 -24.78
N ARG A 88 -2.48 -7.94 -24.20
CA ARG A 88 -1.22 -7.67 -24.93
C ARG A 88 -0.17 -8.74 -24.71
N TYR A 89 -0.07 -9.22 -23.48
CA TYR A 89 0.94 -10.20 -23.09
C TYR A 89 0.26 -11.48 -22.67
N GLU A 90 0.78 -12.59 -23.17
CA GLU A 90 0.41 -13.91 -22.69
C GLU A 90 1.02 -14.15 -21.29
N GLU A 91 0.48 -15.11 -20.54
CA GLU A 91 0.96 -15.40 -19.19
C GLU A 91 2.44 -15.82 -19.19
N GLU A 92 2.90 -16.45 -20.27
CA GLU A 92 4.28 -16.88 -20.53
C GLU A 92 5.25 -15.71 -20.72
N GLU A 93 4.76 -14.51 -21.05
CA GLU A 93 5.59 -13.30 -21.23
C GLU A 93 5.73 -12.48 -19.94
N LEU A 94 4.95 -12.79 -18.90
CA LEU A 94 5.04 -12.11 -17.60
C LEU A 94 6.39 -12.39 -16.88
N PRO A 95 6.95 -11.46 -16.11
CA PRO A 95 8.17 -11.71 -15.36
C PRO A 95 7.96 -12.68 -14.18
N GLY A 96 9.05 -13.24 -13.65
CA GLY A 96 9.02 -13.84 -12.32
C GLY A 96 8.84 -12.78 -11.24
N VAL A 97 8.08 -13.08 -10.19
CA VAL A 97 7.81 -12.21 -9.05
C VAL A 97 8.11 -12.96 -7.76
N ASP A 98 9.08 -12.45 -7.01
CA ASP A 98 9.43 -12.95 -5.68
C ASP A 98 8.83 -12.02 -4.63
N ILE A 99 8.05 -12.59 -3.71
CA ILE A 99 7.41 -11.85 -2.62
C ILE A 99 8.04 -12.27 -1.30
N PHE A 100 8.58 -11.29 -0.59
CA PHE A 100 9.17 -11.46 0.73
C PHE A 100 8.16 -11.04 1.79
N VAL A 101 7.83 -11.98 2.67
CA VAL A 101 7.09 -11.74 3.91
C VAL A 101 8.12 -11.79 5.03
N CYS A 102 8.16 -10.78 5.89
CA CYS A 102 9.07 -10.74 7.02
C CYS A 102 8.26 -10.69 8.32
N THR A 103 8.66 -11.48 9.31
CA THR A 103 8.09 -11.44 10.66
C THR A 103 9.20 -11.37 11.70
N ALA A 104 8.96 -10.65 12.79
CA ALA A 104 9.99 -10.36 13.79
C ALA A 104 9.71 -10.95 15.18
N ASP A 105 8.45 -11.02 15.60
CA ASP A 105 8.09 -11.55 16.93
C ASP A 105 6.72 -12.24 16.88
N PRO A 106 6.64 -13.56 17.17
CA PRO A 106 5.37 -14.30 17.16
C PRO A 106 4.34 -13.81 18.18
N ARG A 107 4.73 -12.98 19.16
CA ARG A 107 3.79 -12.39 20.13
C ARG A 107 3.11 -11.14 19.58
N LEU A 108 3.86 -10.29 18.89
CA LEU A 108 3.34 -9.07 18.27
C LEU A 108 2.68 -9.38 16.92
N GLU A 109 3.19 -10.41 16.23
CA GLU A 109 2.72 -10.89 14.93
C GLU A 109 2.34 -12.37 15.05
N PRO A 110 1.11 -12.68 15.50
CA PRO A 110 0.70 -14.07 15.73
C PRO A 110 0.91 -14.95 14.48
N PRO A 111 1.41 -16.19 14.63
CA PRO A 111 1.66 -17.09 13.50
C PRO A 111 0.44 -17.32 12.59
N THR A 112 -0.78 -17.25 13.14
CA THR A 112 -2.03 -17.35 12.35
C THR A 112 -2.17 -16.19 11.36
N MET A 113 -1.83 -14.96 11.77
CA MET A 113 -1.86 -13.78 10.91
C MET A 113 -0.78 -13.87 9.82
N VAL A 114 0.42 -14.35 10.18
CA VAL A 114 1.51 -14.59 9.22
C VAL A 114 1.10 -15.64 8.18
N VAL A 115 0.52 -16.77 8.62
CA VAL A 115 -0.01 -17.81 7.73
C VAL A 115 -1.10 -17.27 6.81
N SER A 116 -2.08 -16.53 7.33
CA SER A 116 -3.13 -15.90 6.52
C SER A 116 -2.55 -14.97 5.45
N THR A 117 -1.49 -14.23 5.79
CA THR A 117 -0.79 -13.35 4.86
C THR A 117 -0.06 -14.14 3.77
N VAL A 118 0.69 -15.19 4.15
CA VAL A 118 1.40 -16.06 3.19
C VAL A 118 0.42 -16.73 2.24
N LEU A 119 -0.68 -17.30 2.75
CA LEU A 119 -1.72 -17.92 1.93
C LEU A 119 -2.41 -16.93 0.99
N SER A 120 -2.69 -15.72 1.48
CA SER A 120 -3.27 -14.64 0.68
C SER A 120 -2.39 -14.29 -0.52
N VAL A 121 -1.08 -14.18 -0.29
CA VAL A 121 -0.09 -13.86 -1.32
C VAL A 121 0.06 -15.02 -2.31
N MET A 122 0.12 -16.27 -1.83
CA MET A 122 0.18 -17.45 -2.70
C MET A 122 -1.08 -17.62 -3.59
N ALA A 123 -2.21 -17.03 -3.16
CA ALA A 123 -3.48 -17.04 -3.87
C ALA A 123 -3.62 -15.89 -4.89
N TYR A 124 -2.59 -15.07 -5.12
CA TYR A 124 -2.64 -14.01 -6.12
C TYR A 124 -2.93 -14.57 -7.52
N ASP A 125 -3.65 -13.78 -8.31
CA ASP A 125 -3.98 -14.07 -9.71
C ASP A 125 -2.74 -13.84 -10.60
N TYR A 126 -1.81 -14.81 -10.53
CA TYR A 126 -0.55 -14.81 -11.27
C TYR A 126 -0.15 -16.25 -11.64
N PRO A 127 0.62 -16.46 -12.74
CA PRO A 127 1.07 -17.79 -13.11
C PRO A 127 1.85 -18.48 -11.98
N PRO A 128 1.45 -19.68 -11.51
CA PRO A 128 2.04 -20.31 -10.33
C PRO A 128 3.53 -20.61 -10.46
N HIS A 129 4.01 -20.82 -11.69
CA HIS A 129 5.42 -21.09 -11.98
C HIS A 129 6.29 -19.83 -12.00
N LYS A 130 5.68 -18.64 -11.83
CA LYS A 130 6.35 -17.33 -11.82
C LYS A 130 6.20 -16.58 -10.51
N LEU A 131 5.38 -17.08 -9.58
CA LEU A 131 5.18 -16.49 -8.28
C LEU A 131 5.92 -17.32 -7.22
N SER A 132 6.93 -16.72 -6.59
CA SER A 132 7.65 -17.33 -5.48
C SER A 132 7.39 -16.53 -4.21
N VAL A 133 7.12 -17.20 -3.10
CA VAL A 133 6.87 -16.56 -1.81
C VAL A 133 7.89 -17.04 -0.80
N TYR A 134 8.57 -16.10 -0.14
CA TYR A 134 9.61 -16.34 0.85
C TYR A 134 9.18 -15.74 2.19
N LEU A 135 9.23 -16.52 3.27
CA LEU A 135 9.09 -16.01 4.64
C LEU A 135 10.47 -15.89 5.29
N SER A 136 10.81 -14.70 5.80
CA SER A 136 11.93 -14.47 6.71
C SER A 136 11.40 -14.28 8.12
N ASP A 137 11.82 -15.11 9.07
CA ASP A 137 11.47 -15.00 10.48
C ASP A 137 12.70 -14.59 11.31
N ASP A 138 12.77 -13.30 11.64
CA ASP A 138 13.86 -12.75 12.45
C ASP A 138 13.75 -13.18 13.92
N GLY A 139 12.54 -13.59 14.35
CA GLY A 139 12.27 -14.11 15.70
C GLY A 139 12.71 -15.55 15.90
N CYS A 140 13.07 -16.26 14.82
CA CYS A 140 13.46 -17.67 14.81
C CYS A 140 12.48 -18.54 15.65
N SER A 141 11.18 -18.33 15.43
CA SER A 141 10.13 -18.89 16.27
C SER A 141 9.71 -20.27 15.77
N ASP A 142 9.86 -21.28 16.62
CA ASP A 142 9.36 -22.63 16.37
C ASP A 142 7.84 -22.62 16.06
N LEU A 143 7.08 -21.72 16.71
CA LEU A 143 5.64 -21.60 16.48
C LEU A 143 5.33 -21.13 15.05
N THR A 144 6.11 -20.20 14.51
CA THR A 144 5.95 -19.72 13.13
C THR A 144 6.28 -20.83 12.14
N PHE A 145 7.34 -21.60 12.41
CA PHE A 145 7.71 -22.76 11.61
C PHE A 145 6.60 -23.82 11.58
N TYR A 146 6.08 -24.25 12.73
CA TYR A 146 5.00 -25.24 12.79
C TYR A 146 3.70 -24.72 12.18
N ALA A 147 3.36 -23.44 12.39
CA ALA A 147 2.18 -22.85 11.77
C ALA A 147 2.27 -22.87 10.23
N LEU A 148 3.44 -22.55 9.66
CA LEU A 148 3.67 -22.66 8.22
C LEU A 148 3.64 -24.10 7.71
N LEU A 149 4.16 -25.04 8.49
CA LEU A 149 4.12 -26.46 8.14
C LEU A 149 2.67 -26.93 7.98
N GLU A 150 1.81 -26.62 8.95
CA GLU A 150 0.37 -26.91 8.87
C GLU A 150 -0.31 -26.14 7.72
N ALA A 151 0.06 -24.87 7.54
CA ALA A 151 -0.44 -24.05 6.45
C ALA A 151 -0.10 -24.62 5.07
N SER A 152 1.04 -25.31 4.92
CA SER A 152 1.41 -25.94 3.65
C SER A 152 0.46 -27.07 3.25
N GLY A 153 -0.10 -27.78 4.23
CA GLY A 153 -1.18 -28.75 4.01
C GLY A 153 -2.48 -28.05 3.64
N PHE A 154 -2.88 -27.03 4.41
CA PHE A 154 -4.10 -26.26 4.16
C PHE A 154 -4.09 -25.52 2.81
N ALA A 155 -2.92 -25.05 2.36
CA ALA A 155 -2.75 -24.37 1.07
C ALA A 155 -3.23 -25.22 -0.11
N GLN A 156 -3.12 -26.55 -0.02
CA GLN A 156 -3.59 -27.46 -1.08
C GLN A 156 -5.10 -27.41 -1.26
N LEU A 157 -5.86 -27.06 -0.22
CA LEU A 157 -7.31 -26.88 -0.25
C LEU A 157 -7.68 -25.42 -0.55
N TRP A 158 -7.01 -24.48 0.12
CA TRP A 158 -7.32 -23.05 0.05
C TRP A 158 -7.02 -22.44 -1.33
N LEU A 159 -5.84 -22.70 -1.91
CA LEU A 159 -5.42 -22.03 -3.15
C LEU A 159 -6.32 -22.38 -4.36
N PRO A 160 -6.70 -23.65 -4.59
CA PRO A 160 -7.65 -23.98 -5.65
C PRO A 160 -9.03 -23.34 -5.42
N PHE A 161 -9.49 -23.29 -4.17
CA PHE A 161 -10.76 -22.65 -3.81
C PHE A 161 -10.74 -21.15 -4.13
N CYS A 162 -9.68 -20.43 -3.74
CA CYS A 162 -9.51 -19.02 -4.08
C CYS A 162 -9.54 -18.77 -5.59
N ARG A 163 -8.83 -19.58 -6.38
CA ARG A 163 -8.71 -19.41 -7.84
C ARG A 163 -10.01 -19.73 -8.56
N LYS A 164 -10.69 -20.82 -8.18
CA LYS A 164 -11.95 -21.23 -8.79
C LYS A 164 -13.06 -20.22 -8.54
N LEU A 165 -13.11 -19.66 -7.34
CA LEU A 165 -14.18 -18.75 -6.91
C LEU A 165 -13.82 -17.27 -7.08
N LYS A 166 -12.57 -16.96 -7.47
CA LYS A 166 -12.03 -15.59 -7.56
C LYS A 166 -12.35 -14.78 -6.30
N LEU A 167 -11.99 -15.34 -5.15
CA LEU A 167 -12.31 -14.76 -3.85
C LEU A 167 -11.61 -13.42 -3.63
N GLU A 168 -12.36 -12.46 -3.08
CA GLU A 168 -11.84 -11.20 -2.56
C GLU A 168 -12.46 -10.93 -1.19
N PRO A 169 -11.69 -10.83 -0.10
CA PRO A 169 -10.22 -10.97 0.00
C PRO A 169 -9.74 -12.44 -0.06
N THR A 170 -8.48 -12.66 -0.45
CA THR A 170 -7.83 -13.98 -0.53
C THR A 170 -7.23 -14.49 0.78
N SER A 171 -7.19 -13.64 1.83
CA SER A 171 -6.76 -14.03 3.17
C SER A 171 -7.87 -14.85 3.84
N PRO A 172 -7.61 -16.09 4.32
CA PRO A 172 -8.63 -16.93 4.95
C PRO A 172 -9.30 -16.23 6.14
N GLU A 173 -8.49 -15.68 7.06
CA GLU A 173 -8.98 -15.01 8.26
C GLU A 173 -9.84 -13.78 7.91
N ALA A 174 -9.39 -12.96 6.96
CA ALA A 174 -10.16 -11.79 6.53
C ALA A 174 -11.45 -12.18 5.79
N TYR A 175 -11.40 -13.21 4.96
CA TYR A 175 -12.53 -13.69 4.18
C TYR A 175 -13.66 -14.18 5.09
N PHE A 176 -13.36 -15.08 6.04
CA PHE A 176 -14.38 -15.64 6.94
C PHE A 176 -14.91 -14.66 7.98
N GLN A 177 -14.18 -13.57 8.27
CA GLN A 177 -14.67 -12.49 9.14
C GLN A 177 -15.63 -11.53 8.43
N THR A 178 -15.46 -11.32 7.12
CA THR A 178 -16.16 -10.27 6.37
C THR A 178 -17.24 -10.79 5.43
N THR A 179 -17.13 -12.05 5.01
CA THR A 179 -17.99 -12.64 3.97
C THR A 179 -19.04 -13.54 4.62
N PRO A 180 -20.34 -13.23 4.47
CA PRO A 180 -21.40 -14.12 4.91
C PRO A 180 -21.44 -15.40 4.07
N GLU A 181 -22.05 -16.45 4.61
CA GLU A 181 -22.23 -17.71 3.90
C GLU A 181 -22.97 -17.49 2.56
N PRO A 182 -22.49 -18.09 1.45
CA PRO A 182 -23.14 -17.94 0.15
C PRO A 182 -24.52 -18.63 0.16
N VAL A 183 -25.60 -17.84 0.02
CA VAL A 183 -26.99 -18.33 0.12
C VAL A 183 -27.55 -18.81 -1.23
N ASP A 184 -27.05 -18.25 -2.34
CA ASP A 184 -27.66 -18.41 -3.67
C ASP A 184 -27.12 -19.60 -4.49
N ASP A 185 -26.02 -20.23 -4.06
CA ASP A 185 -25.39 -21.34 -4.76
C ASP A 185 -25.09 -22.51 -3.81
N ALA A 186 -25.92 -23.54 -3.87
CA ALA A 186 -25.81 -24.72 -3.01
C ALA A 186 -24.50 -25.49 -3.18
N PHE A 187 -23.89 -25.42 -4.36
CA PHE A 187 -22.59 -26.04 -4.60
C PHE A 187 -21.47 -25.23 -3.92
N MET A 188 -21.52 -23.90 -4.02
CA MET A 188 -20.59 -23.00 -3.32
C MET A 188 -20.75 -23.08 -1.81
N ALA A 189 -21.98 -23.17 -1.30
CA ALA A 189 -22.26 -23.31 0.12
C ALA A 189 -21.62 -24.59 0.68
N ASN A 190 -21.69 -25.70 -0.06
CA ASN A 190 -21.06 -26.95 0.36
C ASN A 190 -19.52 -26.87 0.33
N GLU A 191 -18.91 -26.31 -0.71
CA GLU A 191 -17.44 -26.10 -0.76
C GLU A 191 -16.97 -25.14 0.35
N TRP A 192 -17.74 -24.08 0.63
CA TRP A 192 -17.45 -23.09 1.67
C TRP A 192 -17.51 -23.71 3.08
N LEU A 193 -18.53 -24.56 3.34
CA LEU A 193 -18.68 -25.26 4.62
C LEU A 193 -17.59 -26.32 4.87
N ILE A 194 -17.03 -26.91 3.83
CA ILE A 194 -15.93 -27.89 3.98
C ILE A 194 -14.62 -27.19 4.37
N ILE A 195 -14.44 -25.94 3.97
CA ILE A 195 -13.19 -25.18 4.17
C ILE A 195 -13.23 -24.34 5.44
N LYS A 196 -14.41 -23.92 5.89
CA LYS A 196 -14.62 -23.20 7.16
C LYS A 196 -14.45 -24.10 8.38
#